data_AF-A0A352QND6-F1
#
_entry.id   AF-A0A352QND6-F1
#
_cell.length_a   1.000
_cell.length_b   1.000
_cell.length_c   1.000
_cell.angle_alpha   90.00
_cell.angle_beta   90.00
_cell.angle_gamma   90.00
#
_symmetry.space_group_name_H-M   'P 1'
#
loop_
_entity.id
_entity.type
_entity.pdbx_description
1 polymer ?
#
loop_
_entity_poly.entity_id
_entity_poly.type
_entity_poly.pdbx_seq_one_letter_code
_entity_poly.pdbx_strand_id
1 'polypeptide(L)'
;MSKLIDVIQLGLGRAERWWMHHGADNRKKITVETVQDVEPILKANRREFNAAPARFGGGEHFHKVASIPATVIEEMCRVEKIPFAEMMARKSERSKRVWRKLLYDRDFRAFRTRPGVV
;
A
#
# COMPACT_ATOMS: atom_id res chain seq x y z
N MET A 1 -0.96 27.87 -10.14
CA MET A 1 -1.76 26.85 -10.86
C MET A 1 -0.82 25.72 -11.28
N SER A 2 -1.19 24.45 -11.06
CA SER A 2 -0.40 23.29 -11.47
C SER A 2 -0.86 22.77 -12.83
N LYS A 3 0.08 22.27 -13.64
CA LYS A 3 -0.19 21.68 -14.96
C LYS A 3 0.41 20.27 -14.99
N LEU A 4 -0.39 19.26 -15.33
CA LEU A 4 0.11 17.93 -15.63
C LEU A 4 0.95 18.01 -16.92
N ILE A 5 2.19 17.58 -16.85
CA ILE A 5 3.14 17.64 -17.97
C ILE A 5 3.43 16.26 -18.55
N ASP A 6 3.39 15.21 -17.75
CA ASP A 6 3.62 13.84 -18.23
C ASP A 6 2.97 12.78 -17.33
N VAL A 7 2.73 11.60 -17.90
CA VAL A 7 2.28 10.39 -17.20
C VAL A 7 3.11 9.19 -17.65
N ILE A 8 3.97 8.69 -16.77
CA ILE A 8 4.86 7.56 -17.05
C ILE A 8 4.30 6.28 -16.43
N GLN A 9 4.09 5.24 -17.22
CA GLN A 9 3.67 3.92 -16.72
C GLN A 9 4.88 3.13 -16.22
N LEU A 10 4.86 2.73 -14.94
CA LEU A 10 5.98 2.04 -14.28
C LEU A 10 5.78 0.51 -14.16
N GLY A 11 4.63 -0.01 -14.61
CA GLY A 11 4.25 -1.42 -14.47
C GLY A 11 3.49 -1.74 -13.18
N LEU A 12 2.89 -2.93 -13.09
CA LEU A 12 2.05 -3.37 -11.94
C LEU A 12 0.91 -2.38 -11.59
N GLY A 13 0.36 -1.72 -12.60
CA GLY A 13 -0.70 -0.71 -12.45
C GLY A 13 -0.23 0.61 -11.81
N ARG A 14 1.09 0.84 -11.69
CA ARG A 14 1.67 2.09 -11.20
C ARG A 14 1.92 3.07 -12.35
N ALA A 15 1.66 4.34 -12.07
CA ALA A 15 2.01 5.45 -12.94
C ALA A 15 2.62 6.60 -12.13
N GLU A 16 3.57 7.30 -12.71
CA GLU A 16 4.02 8.60 -12.22
C GLU A 16 3.29 9.70 -12.97
N ARG A 17 2.76 10.67 -12.22
CA ARG A 17 2.21 11.91 -12.75
C ARG A 17 3.18 13.03 -12.44
N TRP A 18 3.64 13.69 -13.49
CA TRP A 18 4.59 14.78 -13.39
C TRP A 18 3.82 16.09 -13.48
N TRP A 19 3.93 16.91 -12.45
CA TRP A 19 3.22 18.17 -12.31
C TRP A 19 4.20 19.33 -12.34
N MET A 20 3.94 20.34 -13.16
CA MET A 20 4.67 21.61 -13.15
C MET A 20 3.87 22.68 -12.41
N HIS A 21 4.54 23.36 -11.48
CA HIS A 21 3.99 24.43 -10.66
C HIS A 21 4.73 25.73 -10.95
N HIS A 22 3.98 26.83 -10.96
CA HIS A 22 4.55 28.16 -10.85
C HIS A 22 4.62 28.53 -9.37
N GLY A 23 5.83 28.65 -8.82
CA GLY A 23 6.05 29.15 -7.46
C GLY A 23 5.73 30.64 -7.36
N ALA A 24 5.47 31.12 -6.13
CA ALA A 24 5.27 32.55 -5.85
C ALA A 24 6.50 33.41 -6.22
N ASP A 25 7.67 32.77 -6.34
CA ASP A 25 8.95 33.34 -6.78
C ASP A 25 9.13 33.29 -8.31
N ASN A 26 8.08 32.99 -9.07
CA ASN A 26 8.11 32.79 -10.53
C ASN A 26 9.02 31.63 -10.99
N ARG A 27 9.52 30.79 -10.07
CA ARG A 27 10.33 29.62 -10.43
C ARG A 27 9.42 28.44 -10.74
N LYS A 28 9.82 27.67 -11.76
CA LYS A 28 9.15 26.41 -12.09
C LYS A 28 9.57 25.34 -11.09
N LYS A 29 8.60 24.68 -10.47
CA LYS A 29 8.82 23.50 -9.61
C LYS A 29 8.17 22.29 -10.26
N ILE A 30 8.83 21.14 -10.20
CA ILE A 30 8.28 19.87 -10.65
C ILE A 30 7.95 19.04 -9.41
N THR A 31 6.77 18.43 -9.40
CA THR A 31 6.37 17.44 -8.40
C THR A 31 6.04 16.14 -9.13
N VAL A 32 6.59 15.04 -8.65
CA VAL A 32 6.31 13.70 -9.14
C VAL A 32 5.40 13.00 -8.13
N GLU A 33 4.26 12.54 -8.61
CA GLU A 33 3.28 11.79 -7.82
C GLU A 33 3.21 10.35 -8.33
N THR A 34 3.50 9.38 -7.47
CA THR A 34 3.31 7.97 -7.80
C THR A 34 1.90 7.53 -7.42
N VAL A 35 1.14 7.04 -8.39
CA VAL A 35 -0.23 6.55 -8.24
C VAL A 35 -0.30 5.08 -8.65
N GLN A 36 -1.14 4.29 -7.98
CA GLN A 36 -1.44 2.91 -8.38
C GLN A 36 -2.94 2.70 -8.43
N ASP A 37 -3.45 2.10 -9.50
CA ASP A 37 -4.82 1.58 -9.49
C ASP A 37 -4.88 0.32 -8.63
N VAL A 38 -5.58 0.43 -7.50
CA VAL A 38 -5.70 -0.65 -6.51
C VAL A 38 -6.98 -1.46 -6.67
N GLU A 39 -7.91 -1.04 -7.54
CA GLU A 39 -9.20 -1.72 -7.71
C GLU A 39 -9.07 -3.20 -8.08
N PRO A 40 -8.16 -3.61 -9.00
CA PRO A 40 -7.97 -5.02 -9.32
C PRO A 40 -7.50 -5.84 -8.10
N ILE A 41 -6.64 -5.26 -7.26
CA ILE A 41 -6.10 -5.89 -6.04
C ILE A 41 -7.21 -6.07 -5.02
N LEU A 42 -8.03 -5.03 -4.79
CA LEU A 42 -9.14 -5.10 -3.85
C LEU A 42 -10.20 -6.12 -4.29
N LYS A 43 -10.50 -6.19 -5.59
CA LYS A 43 -11.42 -7.22 -6.14
C LYS A 43 -10.87 -8.63 -5.95
N ALA A 44 -9.58 -8.85 -6.21
CA ALA A 44 -8.93 -10.14 -5.99
C ALA A 44 -8.96 -10.52 -4.51
N ASN A 45 -8.58 -9.60 -3.62
CA ASN A 45 -8.59 -9.83 -2.18
C ASN A 45 -9.97 -10.18 -1.65
N ARG A 46 -11.02 -9.48 -2.09
CA ARG A 46 -12.40 -9.77 -1.71
C ARG A 46 -12.83 -11.18 -2.15
N ARG A 47 -12.45 -11.60 -3.35
CA ARG A 47 -12.72 -12.97 -3.85
C ARG A 47 -12.03 -14.01 -2.98
N GLU A 48 -10.74 -13.80 -2.69
CA GLU A 48 -9.96 -14.69 -1.82
C GLU A 48 -10.55 -14.74 -0.40
N PHE A 49 -10.88 -13.59 0.19
CA PHE A 49 -11.47 -13.51 1.52
C PHE A 49 -12.77 -14.30 1.65
N ASN A 50 -13.64 -14.19 0.65
CA ASN A 50 -14.92 -14.90 0.63
C ASN A 50 -14.77 -16.41 0.37
N ALA A 51 -13.72 -16.81 -0.35
CA ALA A 51 -13.42 -18.21 -0.63
C ALA A 51 -12.61 -18.88 0.49
N ALA A 52 -11.98 -18.09 1.37
CA ALA A 52 -11.10 -18.62 2.39
C ALA A 52 -11.88 -19.37 3.49
N PRO A 53 -11.37 -20.51 3.96
CA PRO A 53 -12.04 -21.27 5.01
C PRO A 53 -11.99 -20.51 6.34
N ALA A 54 -13.04 -20.68 7.14
CA ALA A 54 -13.23 -19.98 8.41
C ALA A 54 -12.16 -20.28 9.47
N ARG A 55 -11.43 -21.40 9.33
CA ARG A 55 -10.35 -21.81 10.23
C ARG A 55 -9.04 -21.97 9.45
N PHE A 56 -7.93 -21.68 10.13
CA PHE A 56 -6.61 -22.05 9.66
C PHE A 56 -6.49 -23.58 9.74
N GLY A 57 -6.39 -24.24 8.58
CA GLY A 57 -6.21 -25.69 8.53
C GLY A 57 -4.80 -26.07 9.01
N GLY A 58 -4.67 -27.22 9.68
CA GLY A 58 -3.38 -27.70 10.19
C GLY A 58 -2.42 -28.24 9.12
N GLY A 59 -2.86 -28.38 7.87
CA GLY A 59 -2.04 -28.93 6.78
C GLY A 59 -1.15 -27.90 6.06
N GLU A 60 -1.39 -26.60 6.25
CA GLU A 60 -0.60 -25.54 5.60
C GLU A 60 0.30 -24.86 6.64
N HIS A 61 1.62 -24.83 6.38
CA HIS A 61 2.61 -24.18 7.23
C HIS A 61 2.57 -22.64 7.16
N PHE A 62 2.08 -22.08 6.05
CA PHE A 62 1.94 -20.64 5.85
C PHE A 62 0.57 -20.32 5.27
N HIS A 63 -0.07 -19.30 5.82
CA HIS A 63 -1.37 -18.82 5.37
C HIS A 63 -1.24 -17.42 4.84
N LYS A 64 -1.69 -17.17 3.60
CA LYS A 64 -1.82 -15.82 3.07
C LYS A 64 -2.97 -15.11 3.79
N VAL A 65 -2.67 -13.98 4.42
CA VAL A 65 -3.62 -13.24 5.28
C VAL A 65 -4.02 -11.88 4.71
N ALA A 66 -3.17 -11.29 3.87
CA ALA A 66 -3.41 -10.03 3.19
C ALA A 66 -2.59 -9.91 1.91
N SER A 67 -3.05 -9.07 0.99
CA SER A 67 -2.28 -8.56 -0.14
C SER A 67 -2.37 -7.03 -0.11
N ILE A 68 -1.26 -6.37 0.22
CA ILE A 68 -1.21 -4.92 0.42
C ILE A 68 -0.40 -4.30 -0.73
N PRO A 69 -0.94 -3.30 -1.44
CA PRO A 69 -0.20 -2.60 -2.49
C PRO A 69 1.06 -1.91 -1.93
N ALA A 70 2.14 -1.92 -2.71
CA ALA A 70 3.41 -1.30 -2.30
C ALA A 70 3.26 0.20 -2.01
N THR A 71 2.44 0.91 -2.78
CA THR A 71 2.15 2.34 -2.57
C THR A 71 1.53 2.63 -1.21
N VAL A 72 0.71 1.72 -0.67
CA VAL A 72 0.13 1.84 0.68
C VAL A 72 1.23 1.70 1.73
N ILE A 73 2.17 0.76 1.54
CA ILE A 73 3.30 0.56 2.46
C ILE A 73 4.25 1.77 2.42
N GLU A 74 4.57 2.27 1.22
CA GLU A 74 5.38 3.47 1.00
C GLU A 74 4.73 4.70 1.68
N GLU A 75 3.41 4.85 1.53
CA GLU A 75 2.65 5.92 2.18
C GLU A 75 2.70 5.81 3.71
N MET A 76 2.52 4.60 4.26
CA MET A 76 2.66 4.38 5.70
C MET A 76 4.07 4.67 6.20
N CYS A 77 5.12 4.32 5.43
CA CYS A 77 6.50 4.69 5.76
C CYS A 77 6.67 6.21 5.84
N ARG A 78 6.06 6.96 4.91
CA ARG A 78 6.09 8.43 4.88
C ARG A 78 5.37 9.04 6.08
N VAL A 79 4.11 8.64 6.31
CA VAL A 79 3.27 9.14 7.43
C VAL A 79 3.91 8.82 8.76
N GLU A 80 4.35 7.58 8.93
CA GLU A 80 4.95 7.12 10.17
C GLU A 80 6.42 7.49 10.28
N LYS A 81 7.05 8.15 9.29
CA LYS A 81 8.49 8.50 9.25
C LYS A 81 9.42 7.31 9.57
N ILE A 82 9.19 6.18 8.90
CA ILE A 82 9.96 4.93 9.03
C ILE A 82 10.68 4.65 7.71
N PRO A 83 12.00 4.34 7.72
CA PRO A 83 12.68 3.88 6.52
C PRO A 83 12.03 2.60 5.98
N PHE A 84 11.87 2.49 4.66
CA PHE A 84 11.23 1.32 4.03
C PHE A 84 11.91 0.00 4.42
N ALA A 85 13.24 -0.02 4.48
CA ALA A 85 14.01 -1.19 4.92
C ALA A 85 13.67 -1.63 6.36
N GLU A 86 13.48 -0.67 7.28
CA GLU A 86 13.05 -0.96 8.65
C GLU A 86 11.62 -1.51 8.67
N MET A 87 10.71 -0.91 7.89
CA MET A 87 9.33 -1.37 7.76
C MET A 87 9.26 -2.82 7.26
N MET A 88 10.05 -3.17 6.24
CA MET A 88 10.09 -4.52 5.68
C MET A 88 10.81 -5.54 6.55
N ALA A 89 11.79 -5.12 7.37
CA ALA A 89 12.47 -6.01 8.30
C ALA A 89 11.55 -6.49 9.45
N ARG A 90 10.52 -5.71 9.82
CA ARG A 90 9.54 -6.04 10.87
C ARG A 90 10.16 -6.32 12.26
N LYS A 91 11.36 -5.80 12.52
CA LYS A 91 12.10 -6.06 13.76
C LYS A 91 11.81 -5.04 14.85
N SER A 92 11.70 -3.76 14.49
CA SER A 92 11.46 -2.67 15.43
C SER A 92 10.02 -2.67 15.95
N GLU A 93 9.79 -2.18 17.17
CA GLU A 93 8.42 -2.09 17.71
C GLU A 93 7.54 -1.15 16.89
N ARG A 94 8.14 -0.09 16.33
CA ARG A 94 7.46 0.85 15.45
C ARG A 94 6.97 0.17 14.17
N SER A 95 7.83 -0.58 13.47
CA SER A 95 7.42 -1.32 12.27
C SER A 95 6.35 -2.36 12.60
N LYS A 96 6.49 -3.10 13.70
CA LYS A 96 5.47 -4.07 14.17
C LYS A 96 4.11 -3.40 14.42
N ARG A 97 4.08 -2.22 15.04
CA ARG A 97 2.84 -1.46 15.26
C ARG A 97 2.17 -1.09 13.94
N VAL A 98 2.94 -0.60 12.96
CA VAL A 98 2.38 -0.26 11.63
C VAL A 98 1.84 -1.50 10.91
N TRP A 99 2.54 -2.63 10.99
CA TRP A 99 2.02 -3.89 10.45
C TRP A 99 0.74 -4.36 11.14
N ARG A 100 0.63 -4.22 12.46
CA ARG A 100 -0.63 -4.51 13.18
C ARG A 100 -1.76 -3.61 12.67
N LYS A 101 -1.51 -2.31 12.48
CA LYS A 101 -2.48 -1.38 11.90
C LYS A 101 -2.93 -1.84 10.51
N LEU A 102 -1.98 -2.13 9.62
CA LEU A 102 -2.25 -2.60 8.26
C LEU A 102 -3.06 -3.91 8.19
N LEU A 103 -2.90 -4.81 9.17
CA LEU A 103 -3.52 -6.14 9.15
C LEU A 103 -4.86 -6.21 9.91
N TYR A 104 -5.05 -5.38 10.93
CA TYR A 104 -6.20 -5.51 11.84
C TYR A 104 -7.09 -4.29 11.92
N ASP A 105 -6.61 -3.10 11.55
CA ASP A 105 -7.42 -1.90 11.63
C ASP A 105 -8.54 -1.94 10.58
N ARG A 106 -9.71 -1.41 10.95
CA ARG A 106 -10.94 -1.46 10.17
C ARG A 106 -10.76 -0.80 8.80
N ASP A 107 -9.95 0.25 8.75
CA ASP A 107 -9.72 1.04 7.55
C ASP A 107 -8.90 0.27 6.50
N PHE A 108 -8.12 -0.73 6.94
CA PHE A 108 -7.25 -1.55 6.07
C PHE A 108 -7.80 -2.95 5.81
N ARG A 109 -8.99 -3.28 6.31
CA ARG A 109 -9.61 -4.62 6.18
C ARG A 109 -9.78 -5.06 4.72
N ALA A 110 -9.91 -4.13 3.78
CA ALA A 110 -10.06 -4.41 2.35
C ALA A 110 -8.81 -5.08 1.73
N PHE A 111 -7.65 -4.98 2.40
CA PHE A 111 -6.44 -5.66 1.98
C PHE A 111 -6.35 -7.11 2.45
N ARG A 112 -7.26 -7.55 3.33
CA ARG A 112 -7.25 -8.90 3.86
C ARG A 112 -7.76 -9.90 2.82
N THR A 113 -7.12 -11.06 2.81
CA THR A 113 -7.49 -12.20 1.97
C THR A 113 -8.06 -13.35 2.78
N ARG A 114 -8.11 -13.22 4.12
CA ARG A 114 -8.64 -14.24 5.03
C ARG A 114 -9.24 -13.64 6.30
N PRO A 115 -10.33 -14.21 6.85
CA PRO A 115 -10.85 -13.84 8.17
C PRO A 115 -9.92 -14.28 9.32
N GLY A 116 -10.14 -13.76 10.54
CA GLY A 116 -9.42 -14.15 11.76
C GLY A 116 -8.44 -13.10 12.30
N VAL A 117 -7.68 -13.45 13.32
CA VAL A 117 -6.56 -12.65 13.83
C VAL A 117 -5.29 -13.49 13.65
N VAL A 118 -4.21 -12.85 13.19
CA VAL A 118 -2.89 -13.48 12.98
C VAL A 118 -2.05 -13.30 14.22
#